data_AF-A0A7W7VAP0-F1
#
_entry.id   AF-A0A7W7VAP0-F1
#
_cell.length_a   1.000
_cell.length_b   1.000
_cell.length_c   1.000
_cell.angle_alpha   90.00
_cell.angle_beta   90.00
_cell.angle_gamma   90.00
#
_symmetry.space_group_name_H-M   'P 1'
#
loop_
_entity.id
_entity.type
_entity.pdbx_description
1 polymer ?
#
loop_
_entity_poly.entity_id
_entity_poly.type
_entity_poly.pdbx_seq_one_letter_code
_entity_poly.pdbx_strand_id
1 'polypeptide(L)'
;MSYDLAVWEGERPADDKTASRVFNDLYDRYLNGEDEESPSERIAAYVGALLERWCDITEDVEETSPWAAGPLIGEARGPVIYFA
;
A
#
# COMPACT_ATOMS: atom_id res chain seq x y z
N MET A 1 12.86 -1.77 -14.45
CA MET A 1 11.62 -0.96 -14.51
C MET A 1 10.88 -1.26 -13.23
N SER A 2 10.59 -0.25 -12.41
CA SER A 2 9.69 -0.38 -11.25
C SER A 2 8.28 0.04 -11.66
N TYR A 3 7.30 -0.39 -10.88
CA TYR A 3 5.90 -0.03 -11.06
C TYR A 3 5.34 0.38 -9.71
N ASP A 4 4.71 1.54 -9.69
CA ASP A 4 3.96 1.97 -8.53
C ASP A 4 2.58 1.30 -8.54
N LEU A 5 2.09 0.91 -7.37
CA LEU A 5 0.78 0.28 -7.21
C LEU A 5 0.07 0.88 -6.00
N ALA A 6 -1.19 1.28 -6.20
CA ALA A 6 -2.09 1.65 -5.11
C ALA A 6 -3.11 0.54 -4.88
N VAL A 7 -3.29 0.14 -3.62
CA VAL A 7 -4.32 -0.82 -3.21
C VAL A 7 -5.10 -0.22 -2.05
N TRP A 8 -6.43 -0.29 -2.12
CA TRP A 8 -7.29 0.25 -1.07
C TRP A 8 -8.54 -0.60 -0.84
N GLU A 9 -9.14 -0.46 0.34
CA GLU A 9 -10.43 -1.06 0.67
C GLU A 9 -11.58 -0.33 -0.05
N GLY A 10 -12.48 -1.09 -0.65
CA GLY A 10 -13.71 -0.54 -1.23
C GLY A 10 -14.18 -1.31 -2.45
N GLU A 11 -15.20 -0.77 -3.12
CA GLU A 11 -15.67 -1.31 -4.39
C GLU A 11 -14.67 -1.01 -5.50
N ARG A 12 -14.54 -1.93 -6.46
CA ARG A 12 -13.73 -1.72 -7.65
C ARG A 12 -14.32 -0.56 -8.47
N PRO A 13 -13.55 0.49 -8.80
CA PRO A 13 -14.03 1.56 -9.65
C PRO A 13 -14.50 1.07 -11.02
N ALA A 14 -15.55 1.70 -11.57
CA ALA A 14 -16.12 1.32 -12.85
C ALA A 14 -15.20 1.65 -14.04
N ASP A 15 -14.37 2.70 -13.92
CA ASP A 15 -13.44 3.15 -14.94
C ASP A 15 -12.22 3.86 -14.34
N ASP A 16 -11.22 4.13 -15.19
CA ASP A 16 -9.95 4.76 -14.79
C ASP A 16 -10.14 6.19 -14.26
N LYS A 17 -11.13 6.92 -14.78
CA LYS A 17 -11.41 8.29 -14.31
C LYS A 17 -11.93 8.28 -12.88
N THR A 18 -12.80 7.32 -12.57
CA THR A 18 -13.34 7.12 -11.24
C THR A 18 -12.25 6.60 -10.32
N ALA A 19 -11.42 5.65 -10.77
CA ALA A 19 -10.28 5.15 -10.00
C ALA A 19 -9.32 6.28 -9.64
N SER A 20 -8.96 7.13 -10.59
CA SER A 20 -8.05 8.26 -10.38
C SER A 20 -8.60 9.27 -9.36
N ARG A 21 -9.90 9.58 -9.40
CA ARG A 21 -10.53 10.47 -8.41
C ARG A 21 -10.49 9.88 -7.02
N VAL A 22 -10.94 8.63 -6.87
CA VAL A 22 -10.95 7.94 -5.57
C VAL A 22 -9.55 7.83 -4.99
N PHE A 23 -8.56 7.47 -5.83
CA PHE A 23 -7.17 7.40 -5.40
C PHE A 23 -6.64 8.75 -4.93
N ASN A 24 -6.86 9.84 -5.68
CA ASN A 24 -6.39 11.17 -5.27
C ASN A 24 -7.01 11.60 -3.93
N ASP A 25 -8.32 11.37 -3.73
CA ASP A 25 -9.01 11.69 -2.49
C ASP A 25 -8.43 10.90 -1.29
N LEU A 26 -8.09 9.62 -1.50
CA LEU A 26 -7.43 8.78 -0.50
C LEU A 26 -5.99 9.22 -0.24
N TYR A 27 -5.24 9.54 -1.29
CA TYR A 27 -3.85 9.96 -1.21
C TYR A 27 -3.74 11.26 -0.41
N ASP A 28 -4.53 12.27 -0.75
CA ASP A 28 -4.54 13.57 -0.07
C ASP A 28 -4.90 13.43 1.42
N ARG A 29 -5.80 12.50 1.75
CA ARG A 29 -6.26 12.28 3.12
C ARG A 29 -5.29 11.48 3.98
N TYR A 30 -4.75 10.39 3.45
CA TYR A 30 -4.06 9.37 4.24
C TYR A 30 -2.55 9.33 4.00
N LEU A 31 -2.08 9.64 2.78
CA LEU A 31 -0.68 9.47 2.39
C LEU A 31 0.09 10.79 2.31
N ASN A 32 -0.60 11.90 2.05
CA ASN A 32 -0.04 13.25 2.04
C ASN A 32 -0.35 14.06 3.32
N GLY A 33 -1.17 13.50 4.22
CA GLY A 33 -1.54 14.14 5.49
C GLY A 33 -0.44 14.04 6.54
N GLU A 34 -0.45 14.95 7.52
CA GLU A 34 0.44 14.87 8.69
C GLU A 34 0.00 13.80 9.69
N ASP A 35 -1.26 13.36 9.61
CA ASP A 35 -1.83 12.38 10.53
C ASP A 35 -1.43 10.94 10.14
N GLU A 36 -0.59 10.33 10.97
CA GLU A 36 -0.16 8.94 10.86
C GLU A 36 -1.27 7.97 11.31
N GLU A 37 -2.38 7.92 10.57
CA GLU A 37 -3.45 6.97 10.85
C GLU A 37 -2.95 5.54 10.62
N SER A 38 -3.13 4.68 11.64
CA SER A 38 -2.74 3.28 11.56
C SER A 38 -3.51 2.58 10.43
N PRO A 39 -2.89 1.60 9.74
CA PRO A 39 -3.59 0.80 8.76
C PRO A 39 -4.84 0.15 9.35
N SER A 40 -5.90 0.13 8.54
CA SER A 40 -7.10 -0.65 8.79
C SER A 40 -6.78 -2.15 8.91
N GLU A 41 -7.66 -2.89 9.59
CA GLU A 41 -7.46 -4.32 9.83
C GLU A 41 -7.32 -5.12 8.52
N ARG A 42 -8.04 -4.79 7.44
CA ARG A 42 -7.91 -5.57 6.19
C ARG A 42 -6.64 -5.22 5.44
N ILE A 43 -6.21 -3.96 5.43
CA ILE A 43 -4.91 -3.59 4.85
C ILE A 43 -3.77 -4.23 5.65
N ALA A 44 -3.81 -4.21 6.98
CA ALA A 44 -2.82 -4.89 7.80
C ALA A 44 -2.78 -6.40 7.53
N ALA A 45 -3.94 -7.06 7.41
CA ALA A 45 -4.03 -8.47 7.06
C ALA A 45 -3.53 -8.75 5.63
N TYR A 46 -3.82 -7.86 4.67
CA TYR A 46 -3.32 -7.95 3.30
C TYR A 46 -1.79 -7.87 3.25
N VAL A 47 -1.19 -6.91 3.96
CA VAL A 47 0.27 -6.79 4.08
C VAL A 47 0.87 -8.04 4.75
N GLY A 48 0.26 -8.55 5.81
CA GLY A 48 0.69 -9.79 6.47
C GLY A 48 0.73 -10.98 5.49
N ALA A 49 -0.32 -11.17 4.69
CA ALA A 49 -0.37 -12.23 3.69
C ALA A 49 0.67 -12.07 2.57
N LEU A 50 1.03 -10.84 2.21
CA LEU A 50 2.15 -10.59 1.28
C LEU A 50 3.49 -10.98 1.91
N LEU A 51 3.70 -10.61 3.18
CA LEU A 51 4.94 -10.89 3.92
C LEU A 51 5.14 -12.37 4.25
N GLU A 52 4.05 -13.15 4.35
CA GLU A 52 4.11 -14.62 4.44
C GLU A 52 4.72 -15.26 3.17
N ARG A 53 4.59 -14.59 2.01
CA ARG A 53 5.05 -15.11 0.73
C ARG A 53 6.38 -14.51 0.29
N TRP A 54 6.59 -13.23 0.56
CA TRP A 54 7.81 -12.49 0.20
C TRP A 54 8.27 -11.69 1.40
N CYS A 55 9.47 -11.95 1.88
CA CYS A 55 10.03 -11.23 3.03
C CYS A 55 10.03 -9.71 2.80
N ASP A 56 10.01 -8.99 3.91
CA ASP A 56 10.17 -7.54 3.89
C ASP A 56 11.56 -7.19 3.32
N ILE A 57 11.65 -6.11 2.53
CA ILE A 57 12.95 -5.69 1.97
C ILE A 57 13.95 -5.31 3.06
N THR A 58 13.49 -4.87 4.24
CA THR A 58 14.37 -4.56 5.37
C THR A 58 15.06 -5.81 5.95
N GLU A 59 14.55 -7.01 5.65
CA GLU A 59 15.07 -8.29 6.10
C GLU A 59 15.65 -9.14 4.95
N ASP A 60 15.58 -8.65 3.71
CA ASP A 60 15.92 -9.40 2.51
C ASP A 60 17.42 -9.32 2.18
N VAL A 61 18.18 -10.27 2.71
CA VAL A 61 19.62 -10.40 2.43
C VAL A 61 19.89 -11.00 1.05
N GLU A 62 18.94 -11.75 0.49
CA GLU A 62 19.11 -12.47 -0.78
C GLU A 62 18.65 -11.67 -2.00
N GLU A 63 18.19 -10.43 -1.81
CA GLU A 63 17.66 -9.53 -2.87
C GLU A 63 16.53 -10.19 -3.69
N THR A 64 15.69 -10.97 -3.01
CA THR A 64 14.55 -11.71 -3.60
C THR A 64 13.20 -11.02 -3.43
N SER A 65 13.15 -10.00 -2.57
CA SER A 65 11.96 -9.25 -2.24
C SER A 65 11.52 -8.41 -3.44
N PRO A 66 10.23 -8.44 -3.80
CA PRO A 66 9.70 -7.62 -4.88
C PRO A 66 9.44 -6.17 -4.45
N TRP A 67 9.59 -5.85 -3.16
CA TRP A 67 9.28 -4.54 -2.60
C TRP A 67 10.44 -3.57 -2.86
N ALA A 68 10.15 -2.33 -3.22
CA ALA A 68 11.20 -1.30 -3.38
C ALA A 68 11.50 -0.53 -2.08
N ALA A 69 10.59 -0.57 -1.11
CA ALA A 69 10.68 0.13 0.16
C ALA A 69 10.12 -0.72 1.31
N GLY A 70 10.60 -0.46 2.52
CA GLY A 70 10.16 -1.14 3.73
C GLY A 70 10.49 -0.37 5.02
N PRO A 71 9.89 -0.76 6.16
CA PRO A 71 9.02 -1.92 6.32
C PRO A 71 7.70 -1.74 5.57
N LEU A 72 7.21 -2.78 4.91
CA LEU A 72 6.10 -2.71 3.95
C LEU A 72 4.82 -2.17 4.58
N ILE A 73 4.60 -2.46 5.86
CA ILE A 73 3.46 -1.96 6.62
C ILE A 73 3.52 -0.44 6.85
N GLY A 74 4.70 0.17 6.79
CA GLY A 74 4.91 1.61 6.90
C GLY A 74 4.36 2.40 5.70
N GLU A 75 4.19 1.73 4.57
CA GLU A 75 3.59 2.31 3.35
C GLU A 75 2.05 2.30 3.36
N ALA A 76 1.44 1.76 4.43
CA ALA A 76 0.00 1.70 4.61
C ALA A 76 -0.51 2.75 5.60
N ARG A 77 -1.65 3.38 5.27
CA ARG A 77 -2.35 4.35 6.13
C ARG A 77 -3.85 4.18 5.97
N GLY A 78 -4.57 4.01 7.08
CA GLY A 78 -6.01 3.77 7.08
C GLY A 78 -6.42 2.67 6.07
N PRO A 79 -7.33 2.94 5.11
CA PRO A 79 -7.82 1.95 4.16
C PRO A 79 -6.95 1.78 2.90
N VAL A 80 -5.74 2.34 2.82
CA VAL A 80 -4.91 2.35 1.60
C VAL A 80 -3.45 1.99 1.89
N ILE A 81 -2.79 1.36 0.91
CA ILE A 81 -1.34 1.16 0.82
C ILE A 81 -0.86 1.60 -0.57
N TYR A 82 0.31 2.23 -0.61
CA TYR A 82 0.98 2.63 -1.85
C TYR A 82 2.36 1.97 -1.94
N PHE A 83 2.61 1.20 -3.00
CA PHE A 83 3.90 0.61 -3.30
C PHE A 83 4.62 1.54 -4.29
N ALA A 84 5.74 2.13 -3.89
CA ALA A 84 6.62 2.95 -4.75
C ALA A 84 7.73 2.13 -5.42
#